data_AF-A0A3B1DTN4-F1
#
_entry.id   AF-A0A3B1DTN4-F1
#
_cell.length_a   1.000
_cell.length_b   1.000
_cell.length_c   1.000
_cell.angle_alpha   90.00
_cell.angle_beta   90.00
_cell.angle_gamma   90.00
#
_symmetry.space_group_name_H-M   'P 1'
#
loop_
_entity.id
_entity.type
_entity.pdbx_description
1 polymer ?
#
loop_
_entity_poly.entity_id
_entity_poly.type
_entity_poly.pdbx_seq_one_letter_code
_entity_poly.pdbx_strand_id
1 'polypeptide(L)' 'MRTTIDINNDLLNEVMALSHVQTKKEAVEISFQSFIKQKRIERLIKRMGSGILSLTQKNLKEARSR' A
#
# COMPACT_ATOMS: atom_id res chain seq x y z
N MET A 1 0.91 -22.82 2.40
CA MET A 1 -0.21 -23.15 3.31
C MET A 1 -1.46 -23.38 2.47
N ARG A 2 -2.29 -24.37 2.80
CA ARG A 2 -3.62 -24.53 2.20
C ARG A 2 -4.65 -24.00 3.19
N THR A 3 -5.51 -23.10 2.72
CA THR A 3 -6.52 -22.44 3.55
C THR A 3 -7.80 -22.35 2.76
N THR A 4 -8.92 -22.68 3.41
CA THR A 4 -10.25 -22.47 2.86
C THR A 4 -10.73 -21.11 3.31
N ILE A 5 -11.09 -20.25 2.37
CA ILE A 5 -11.61 -18.91 2.61
C ILE A 5 -12.83 -18.70 1.74
N ASP A 6 -13.82 -18.01 2.27
CA ASP A 6 -14.97 -17.57 1.50
C ASP A 6 -14.63 -16.27 0.76
N ILE A 7 -14.82 -16.26 -0.57
CA ILE A 7 -14.49 -15.13 -1.45
C ILE A 7 -15.59 -14.99 -2.48
N ASN A 8 -15.99 -13.75 -2.77
CA ASN A 8 -16.86 -13.44 -3.89
C ASN A 8 -16.21 -13.86 -5.23
N ASN A 9 -16.85 -14.79 -5.95
CA ASN A 9 -16.34 -15.31 -7.22
C ASN A 9 -16.24 -14.24 -8.31
N ASP A 10 -17.14 -13.26 -8.35
CA ASP A 10 -17.15 -12.22 -9.38
C ASP A 10 -15.92 -11.32 -9.23
N LEU A 11 -15.60 -10.94 -7.99
CA LEU A 11 -14.39 -10.18 -7.67
C LEU A 11 -13.12 -10.95 -8.05
N LEU A 12 -13.08 -12.25 -7.76
CA LEU A 12 -11.95 -13.10 -8.11
C LEU A 12 -11.76 -13.21 -9.63
N ASN A 13 -12.86 -13.35 -10.37
CA ASN A 13 -12.84 -13.40 -11.83
C ASN A 13 -12.36 -12.06 -12.43
N GLU A 14 -12.81 -10.93 -11.88
CA GLU A 14 -12.35 -9.61 -12.30
C GLU A 14 -10.85 -9.43 -12.06
N VAL A 15 -10.36 -9.80 -10.88
CA VAL A 15 -8.92 -9.78 -10.58
C VAL A 15 -8.17 -10.66 -11.57
N MET A 16 -8.64 -11.88 -11.83
CA MET A 16 -8.01 -12.80 -12.78
C MET A 16 -7.94 -12.21 -14.19
N ALA A 17 -9.01 -11.55 -14.65
CA ALA A 17 -9.07 -10.88 -15.94
C ALA A 17 -8.09 -9.70 -16.02
N LEU A 18 -8.04 -8.85 -14.99
CA LEU A 18 -7.13 -7.70 -14.93
C LEU A 18 -5.66 -8.13 -14.83
N SER A 19 -5.36 -9.16 -14.04
CA SER A 19 -3.99 -9.66 -13.86
C SER A 19 -3.55 -10.67 -14.91
N HIS A 20 -4.43 -11.08 -15.84
CA HIS A 20 -4.15 -12.03 -16.91
C HIS A 20 -3.59 -13.37 -16.42
N VAL A 21 -4.11 -13.88 -15.29
CA VAL A 21 -3.64 -15.14 -14.69
C VAL A 21 -4.66 -16.25 -14.86
N GLN A 22 -4.15 -17.48 -14.93
CA GLN A 22 -4.97 -18.66 -15.19
C GLN A 22 -5.48 -19.30 -13.89
N THR A 23 -4.83 -19.04 -12.75
CA THR A 23 -5.17 -19.70 -11.48
C THR A 23 -5.70 -18.74 -10.43
N LYS A 24 -6.70 -19.20 -9.67
CA LYS A 24 -7.24 -18.50 -8.50
C LYS A 24 -6.16 -18.19 -7.46
N LYS A 25 -5.20 -19.10 -7.30
CA LYS A 25 -4.07 -18.93 -6.38
C LYS A 25 -3.21 -17.73 -6.76
N GLU A 26 -2.82 -17.62 -8.03
CA GLU A 26 -1.99 -16.51 -8.51
C GLU A 26 -2.72 -15.17 -8.38
N ALA A 27 -4.02 -15.13 -8.70
CA ALA A 27 -4.82 -13.92 -8.54
C ALA A 27 -4.84 -13.42 -7.09
N VAL A 28 -5.01 -14.33 -6.13
CA VAL A 28 -4.97 -14.01 -4.70
C VAL A 28 -3.57 -13.52 -4.28
N GLU A 29 -2.51 -14.18 -4.76
CA GLU A 29 -1.13 -13.83 -4.43
C GLU A 29 -0.74 -12.45 -4.98
N ILE A 30 -1.08 -12.15 -6.24
CA ILE A 30 -0.88 -10.83 -6.87
C ILE A 30 -1.68 -9.75 -6.14
N SER A 31 -2.92 -10.05 -5.73
CA SER A 31 -3.76 -9.11 -4.99
C SER A 31 -3.11 -8.72 -3.66
N PHE A 32 -2.60 -9.70 -2.90
CA PHE A 32 -1.91 -9.43 -1.65
C PHE A 32 -0.61 -8.65 -1.85
N GLN A 33 0.20 -9.00 -2.85
CA GLN A 33 1.41 -8.25 -3.17
C GLN A 33 1.10 -6.79 -3.52
N SER A 34 0.07 -6.57 -4.33
CA SER A 34 -0.38 -5.24 -4.74
C SER A 34 -0.88 -4.43 -3.54
N PHE A 35 -1.69 -5.03 -2.67
CA PHE A 35 -2.16 -4.40 -1.44
C PHE A 35 -1.00 -4.02 -0.51
N ILE A 36 -0.04 -4.92 -0.28
CA ILE A 36 1.14 -4.64 0.55
C ILE A 36 1.95 -3.49 -0.05
N LYS A 37 2.17 -3.49 -1.37
CA LYS A 37 2.89 -2.41 -2.08
C LYS A 37 2.17 -1.07 -1.90
N GLN A 38 0.86 -1.03 -2.08
CA GLN A 38 0.05 0.17 -1.89
C GLN A 38 0.15 0.69 -0.44
N LYS A 39 0.03 -0.19 0.57
CA LYS A 39 0.18 0.21 1.98
C LYS A 39 1.57 0.72 2.33
N ARG A 40 2.63 0.18 1.73
CA ARG A 40 3.99 0.72 1.89
C ARG A 40 4.10 2.12 1.29
N ILE A 41 3.56 2.35 0.10
CA ILE A 41 3.54 3.67 -0.55
C ILE A 41 2.75 4.68 0.30
N GLU A 42 1.54 4.33 0.75
CA GLU A 42 0.74 5.18 1.65
C GLU A 42 1.52 5.58 2.91
N ARG A 43 2.27 4.63 3.51
CA ARG A 43 3.11 4.90 4.68
C ARG A 43 4.26 5.86 4.37
N LEU A 44 4.88 5.73 3.20
CA LEU A 44 5.96 6.62 2.76
C LEU A 44 5.43 8.04 2.49
N ILE A 45 4.27 8.16 1.83
CA ILE A 45 3.61 9.46 1.59
C ILE A 45 3.28 10.13 2.93
N LYS A 46 2.70 9.38 3.89
CA LYS A 46 2.44 9.90 5.25
C LYS A 46 3.71 10.42 5.94
N ARG A 47 4.84 9.73 5.75
CA ARG A 47 6.15 10.17 6.28
C ARG A 47 6.70 11.41 5.59
N MET A 48 6.47 11.56 4.29
CA MET A 48 6.87 12.75 3.53
C MET A 48 6.20 14.01 4.08
N GLY A 49 4.95 13.91 4.56
CA GLY A 49 4.24 14.99 5.24
C GLY A 49 4.55 15.18 6.73
N SER A 50 5.11 14.18 7.41
CA SER A 50 5.37 14.23 8.87
C SER A 50 6.85 14.38 9.25
N GLY A 51 7.79 14.24 8.31
CA GLY A 51 9.18 13.91 8.63
C GLY A 51 10.23 15.01 8.49
N ILE A 52 9.94 16.14 7.84
CA ILE A 52 10.92 17.25 7.64
C ILE A 52 10.28 18.53 7.09
N LEU A 53 9.14 18.41 6.38
CA LEU A 53 8.49 19.51 5.67
C LEU A 53 7.51 20.35 6.53
N SER A 54 7.25 19.95 7.78
CA SER A 54 6.44 20.70 8.75
C SER A 54 7.26 21.70 9.59
N LEU A 55 8.50 21.97 9.20
CA LEU A 55 9.28 23.10 9.71
C LEU A 55 8.79 24.40 9.05
N THR A 56 7.95 25.16 9.75
CA THR A 56 7.70 26.55 9.36
C THR A 56 8.96 27.39 9.56
N GLN A 57 9.07 28.52 8.86
CA GLN A 57 10.20 29.45 9.00
C GLN A 57 10.46 29.86 10.47
N LYS A 58 9.39 29.95 11.27
CA LYS A 58 9.45 30.22 12.71
C LYS A 58 10.20 29.11 13.46
N ASN A 59 9.81 27.85 13.25
CA ASN A 59 10.42 26.68 13.89
C ASN A 59 11.91 26.53 13.49
N LEU A 60 12.25 26.90 12.25
CA LEU A 60 13.63 26.90 11.73
C LEU A 60 14.52 27.98 12.35
N LYS A 61 13.96 29.16 12.65
CA LYS A 61 14.68 30.23 13.35
C LYS A 61 14.97 29.85 14.80
N GLU A 62 14.00 29.28 15.50
CA GLU A 62 14.14 28.84 16.90
C GLU A 62 15.20 27.73 17.06
N ALA A 63 15.26 26.77 16.12
CA ALA A 63 16.26 25.70 16.14
C ALA A 63 17.70 26.18 15.85
N ARG A 64 17.87 27.33 15.17
CA ARG A 64 19.18 27.92 14.82
C ARG A 64 19.70 28.92 15.86
N SER A 65 18.88 29.28 16.84
CA SER A 65 19.24 30.23 17.91
C SER A 65 19.75 29.55 19.19
N ARG A 66 20.25 28.31 19.09
CA ARG A 66 21.03 27.63 20.13
C ARG A 66 22.49 27.52 19.72
#